data_AF-A0A2T2RIL3-F1
#
_entry.id   AF-A0A2T2RIL3-F1
#
_cell.length_a   1.000
_cell.length_b   1.000
_cell.length_c   1.000
_cell.angle_alpha   90.00
_cell.angle_beta   90.00
_cell.angle_gamma   90.00
#
_symmetry.space_group_name_H-M   'P 1'
#
loop_
_entity.id
_entity.type
_entity.pdbx_description
1 polymer ?
#
loop_
_entity_poly.entity_id
_entity_poly.type
_entity_poly.pdbx_seq_one_letter_code
_entity_poly.pdbx_strand_id
1 'polypeptide(L)'
;MMTSENDRLQLHQDLRQAVGDRSAATLMTEVFRMDPERVATKEDLAEVRGEIAELRGEIAELRAEVRGEIADVRGEIADVRAELRGEIAEVRLDAARQTRQLTLTLLVAFLAHFAATAGLVLSLG
;
A
#
# COMPACT_ATOMS: atom_id res chain seq x y z
N MET A 1 43.62 4.42 20.11
CA MET A 1 43.51 3.99 18.69
C MET A 1 43.99 5.19 17.89
N MET A 2 44.98 5.04 17.00
CA MET A 2 45.46 6.17 16.19
C MET A 2 44.32 6.54 15.23
N THR A 3 43.71 7.70 15.44
CA THR A 3 42.43 8.08 14.81
C THR A 3 42.60 9.04 13.64
N SER A 4 43.78 9.63 13.49
CA SER A 4 44.11 10.56 12.42
C SER A 4 45.42 10.16 11.75
N GLU A 5 45.52 10.41 10.44
CA GLU A 5 46.78 10.30 9.71
C GLU A 5 47.88 11.18 10.32
N ASN A 6 47.49 12.28 10.95
CA ASN A 6 48.40 13.16 11.67
C ASN A 6 48.97 12.49 12.95
N ASP A 7 48.14 11.76 13.70
CA ASP A 7 48.59 10.99 14.88
C ASP A 7 49.56 9.88 14.45
N ARG A 8 49.35 9.31 13.26
CA ARG A 8 50.21 8.28 12.66
C ARG A 8 51.56 8.83 12.23
N LEU A 9 51.59 10.00 11.61
CA LEU A 9 52.82 10.69 11.23
C LEU A 9 53.62 11.13 12.46
N GLN A 10 52.94 11.62 13.49
CA GLN A 10 53.58 12.04 14.73
C GLN A 10 54.16 10.85 15.51
N LEU A 11 53.43 9.74 15.63
CA LEU A 11 53.96 8.50 16.22
C LEU A 11 55.16 7.97 15.42
N HIS A 12 55.13 8.07 14.09
CA HIS A 12 56.28 7.67 13.26
C HIS A 12 57.52 8.50 13.57
N GLN A 13 57.37 9.82 13.74
CA GLN A 13 58.47 10.71 14.13
C GLN A 13 59.01 10.38 15.53
N ASP A 14 58.14 10.17 16.51
CA ASP A 14 58.54 9.81 17.87
C ASP A 14 59.29 8.47 17.92
N LEU A 15 58.78 7.46 17.20
CA LEU A 15 59.45 6.16 17.07
C LEU A 15 60.80 6.28 16.36
N ARG A 16 60.88 7.11 15.31
CA ARG A 16 62.13 7.36 14.58
C ARG A 16 63.20 7.93 15.50
N GLN A 17 62.82 8.86 16.38
CA GLN A 17 63.70 9.46 17.37
C GLN A 17 64.11 8.48 18.47
N ALA A 18 63.20 7.60 18.90
CA ALA A 18 63.43 6.68 20.03
C ALA A 18 64.21 5.40 19.65
N VAL A 19 63.89 4.79 18.51
CA VAL A 19 64.40 3.45 18.12
C VAL A 19 65.13 3.43 16.77
N GLY A 20 65.26 4.58 16.12
CA GLY A 20 65.92 4.74 14.82
C GLY A 20 65.05 4.35 13.63
N ASP A 21 65.40 4.88 12.45
CA ASP A 21 64.62 4.82 11.21
C ASP A 21 64.14 3.41 10.83
N ARG A 22 65.05 2.43 10.89
CA ARG A 22 64.77 1.05 10.44
C ARG A 22 63.77 0.35 11.36
N SER A 23 63.96 0.49 12.67
CA SER A 23 63.08 -0.12 13.67
C SER A 23 61.71 0.56 13.69
N ALA A 24 61.66 1.88 13.57
CA ALA A 24 60.42 2.65 13.50
C ALA A 24 59.58 2.28 12.27
N ALA A 25 60.22 2.10 11.10
CA ALA A 25 59.54 1.63 9.90
C ALA A 25 58.96 0.22 10.08
N THR A 26 59.72 -0.72 10.64
CA THR A 26 59.22 -2.08 10.89
C THR A 26 58.07 -2.08 11.89
N LEU A 27 58.13 -1.30 12.98
CA LEU A 27 57.02 -1.22 13.95
C LEU A 27 55.76 -0.61 13.32
N MET A 28 55.91 0.44 12.52
CA MET A 28 54.76 1.08 11.87
C MET A 28 54.10 0.21 10.80
N THR A 29 54.84 -0.70 10.17
CA THR A 29 54.31 -1.56 9.10
C THR A 29 53.86 -2.93 9.62
N GLU A 30 54.64 -3.56 10.51
CA GLU A 30 54.40 -4.93 10.96
C GLU A 30 53.59 -5.03 12.25
N VAL A 31 53.80 -4.10 13.18
CA VAL A 31 53.09 -4.11 14.48
C VAL A 31 51.77 -3.37 14.36
N PHE A 32 51.75 -2.23 13.67
CA PHE A 32 50.55 -1.47 13.39
C PHE A 32 50.06 -1.74 11.97
N ARG A 33 49.51 -2.94 11.73
CA ARG A 33 48.86 -3.30 10.46
C ARG A 33 47.54 -2.57 10.28
N MET A 34 47.59 -1.29 9.94
CA MET A 34 46.45 -0.57 9.40
C MET A 34 46.61 -0.59 7.88
N ASP A 35 46.02 -1.59 7.24
CA ASP A 35 45.92 -1.64 5.78
C ASP A 35 44.88 -0.59 5.35
N PRO A 36 45.29 0.54 4.76
CA PRO A 36 44.38 1.64 4.46
C PRO A 36 43.27 1.21 3.48
N GLU A 37 43.54 0.21 2.65
CA GLU A 37 42.59 -0.34 1.68
C GLU A 37 41.48 -1.16 2.35
N ARG A 38 41.63 -1.54 3.63
CA ARG A 38 40.65 -2.35 4.37
C ARG A 38 39.82 -1.53 5.36
N VAL A 39 40.06 -0.22 5.43
CA VAL A 39 39.34 0.70 6.31
C VAL A 39 38.35 1.50 5.49
N ALA A 40 37.07 1.45 5.86
CA ALA A 40 36.05 2.26 5.23
C ALA A 40 36.39 3.76 5.35
N THR A 41 36.35 4.45 4.22
CA THR A 41 36.64 5.86 4.07
C THR A 41 35.42 6.72 4.39
N LYS A 42 35.60 8.05 4.42
CA LYS A 42 34.48 8.98 4.58
C LYS A 42 33.60 8.97 3.34
N GLU A 43 34.20 8.74 2.19
CA GLU A 43 33.57 8.61 0.88
C GLU A 43 32.65 7.38 0.87
N ASP A 44 33.12 6.21 1.31
CA ASP A 44 32.30 4.99 1.43
C ASP A 44 31.09 5.22 2.35
N LEU A 45 31.30 5.93 3.47
CA LEU A 45 30.22 6.28 4.38
C LEU A 45 29.24 7.28 3.76
N ALA A 46 29.71 8.20 2.92
CA ALA A 46 28.87 9.15 2.21
C ALA A 46 28.01 8.46 1.14
N GLU A 47 28.58 7.48 0.42
CA GLU A 47 27.88 6.65 -0.55
C GLU A 47 26.76 5.86 0.12
N VAL A 48 27.05 5.11 1.20
CA VAL A 48 26.04 4.36 1.95
C VAL A 48 24.95 5.27 2.51
N ARG A 49 25.28 6.49 2.94
CA ARG A 49 24.28 7.48 3.37
C ARG A 49 23.40 7.95 2.22
N GLY A 50 23.97 8.09 1.02
CA GLY A 50 23.24 8.38 -0.21
C GLY A 50 22.23 7.28 -0.53
N GLU A 51 22.68 6.03 -0.58
CA GLU A 51 21.83 4.86 -0.82
C GLU A 51 20.70 4.75 0.22
N ILE A 52 21.00 4.98 1.52
CA ILE A 52 19.98 4.98 2.58
C ILE A 52 18.96 6.10 2.35
N ALA A 53 19.39 7.28 1.89
CA ALA A 53 18.47 8.38 1.61
C ALA A 53 17.57 8.08 0.41
N GLU A 54 18.12 7.48 -0.65
CA GLU A 54 17.39 7.05 -1.84
C GLU A 54 16.35 5.97 -1.51
N LEU A 55 16.76 4.91 -0.79
CA LEU A 55 15.85 3.86 -0.32
C LEU A 55 14.73 4.41 0.57
N ARG A 56 15.01 5.42 1.40
CA ARG A 56 13.97 6.10 2.19
C ARG A 56 13.00 6.87 1.32
N GLY A 57 13.48 7.47 0.22
CA GLY A 57 12.65 8.10 -0.81
C GLY A 57 11.72 7.09 -1.47
N GLU A 58 12.28 6.00 -2.00
CA GLU A 58 11.52 4.92 -2.64
C GLU A 58 10.45 4.33 -1.70
N ILE A 59 10.79 4.09 -0.43
CA ILE A 59 9.83 3.60 0.58
C ILE A 59 8.70 4.62 0.81
N ALA A 60 9.00 5.93 0.78
CA ALA A 60 7.99 6.96 0.96
C ALA A 60 7.05 7.04 -0.25
N GLU A 61 7.58 6.91 -1.46
CA GLU A 61 6.80 6.87 -2.71
C GLU A 61 5.89 5.64 -2.76
N LEU A 62 6.43 4.44 -2.52
CA LEU A 62 5.65 3.20 -2.42
C LEU A 62 4.53 3.30 -1.36
N ARG A 63 4.80 3.92 -0.22
CA ARG A 63 3.76 4.15 0.80
C ARG A 63 2.68 5.12 0.33
N ALA A 64 3.02 6.11 -0.50
CA ALA A 64 2.05 7.04 -1.05
C ALA A 64 1.18 6.35 -2.12
N GLU A 65 1.81 5.58 -3.01
CA GLU A 65 1.14 4.79 -4.05
C GLU A 65 0.13 3.80 -3.43
N VAL A 66 0.57 2.96 -2.50
CA VAL A 66 -0.31 1.99 -1.82
C VAL A 66 -1.48 2.68 -1.10
N ARG A 67 -1.26 3.87 -0.53
CA ARG A 67 -2.36 4.64 0.09
C ARG A 67 -3.35 5.17 -0.95
N GLY A 68 -2.85 5.58 -2.12
CA GLY A 68 -3.68 5.96 -3.27
C GLY A 68 -4.54 4.79 -3.73
N GLU A 69 -3.92 3.65 -4.03
CA GLU A 69 -4.65 2.45 -4.47
C GLU A 69 -5.71 1.99 -3.46
N ILE A 70 -5.39 2.03 -2.15
CA ILE A 70 -6.38 1.71 -1.11
C ILE A 70 -7.54 2.71 -1.11
N ALA A 71 -7.29 3.99 -1.37
CA ALA A 71 -8.35 5.00 -1.45
C ALA A 71 -9.23 4.77 -2.69
N ASP A 72 -8.63 4.45 -3.83
CA ASP A 72 -9.33 4.18 -5.08
C ASP A 72 -10.23 2.94 -4.96
N VAL A 73 -9.70 1.83 -4.45
CA VAL A 73 -10.48 0.61 -4.18
C VAL A 73 -11.63 0.87 -3.21
N ARG A 74 -11.43 1.72 -2.18
CA ARG A 74 -12.52 2.11 -1.27
C ARG A 74 -13.58 2.93 -2.00
N GLY A 75 -13.20 3.77 -2.96
CA GLY A 75 -14.10 4.49 -3.84
C GLY A 75 -14.92 3.54 -4.69
N GLU A 76 -14.28 2.62 -5.40
CA GLU A 76 -14.94 1.60 -6.23
C GLU A 76 -15.94 0.76 -5.42
N ILE A 77 -15.56 0.33 -4.21
CA ILE A 77 -16.47 -0.40 -3.31
C ILE A 77 -17.69 0.44 -2.92
N ALA A 78 -17.51 1.75 -2.69
CA ALA A 78 -18.60 2.64 -2.34
C ALA A 78 -19.58 2.82 -3.52
N ASP A 79 -19.04 2.95 -4.74
CA ASP A 79 -19.81 3.12 -5.97
C ASP A 79 -20.61 1.85 -6.30
N VAL A 80 -19.97 0.67 -6.29
CA VAL A 80 -20.66 -0.62 -6.48
C VAL A 80 -21.76 -0.83 -5.44
N ARG A 81 -21.51 -0.42 -4.18
CA ARG A 81 -22.53 -0.52 -3.12
C ARG A 81 -23.68 0.49 -3.31
N ALA A 82 -23.44 1.62 -3.96
CA ALA A 82 -24.49 2.57 -4.31
C ALA A 82 -25.34 2.05 -5.47
N GLU A 83 -24.69 1.54 -6.52
CA GLU A 83 -25.34 0.91 -7.68
C GLU A 83 -26.23 -0.25 -7.25
N LEU A 84 -25.71 -1.21 -6.48
CA LEU A 84 -26.48 -2.36 -6.02
C LEU A 84 -27.69 -1.97 -5.17
N ARG A 85 -27.60 -0.88 -4.38
CA ARG A 85 -28.76 -0.36 -3.64
C ARG A 85 -29.82 0.22 -4.58
N GLY A 86 -29.38 0.90 -5.64
CA GLY A 86 -30.24 1.40 -6.70
C GLY A 86 -30.99 0.25 -7.36
N GLU A 87 -30.27 -0.76 -7.84
CA GLU A 87 -30.84 -1.95 -8.48
C GLU A 87 -31.84 -2.68 -7.56
N ILE A 88 -31.50 -2.88 -6.28
CA ILE A 88 -32.41 -3.49 -5.31
C ILE A 88 -33.68 -2.64 -5.13
N ALA A 89 -33.57 -1.31 -5.12
CA ALA A 89 -34.73 -0.43 -5.01
C ALA A 89 -35.62 -0.52 -6.25
N GLU A 90 -35.02 -0.58 -7.45
CA GLU A 90 -35.74 -0.76 -8.71
C GLU A 90 -36.47 -2.11 -8.75
N VAL A 91 -35.80 -3.20 -8.42
CA VAL A 91 -36.42 -4.55 -8.36
C VAL A 91 -37.57 -4.57 -7.36
N ARG A 92 -37.45 -3.91 -6.21
CA ARG A 92 -38.54 -3.80 -5.22
C ARG A 92 -39.75 -3.02 -5.77
N LEU A 93 -39.50 -1.93 -6.51
CA LEU A 93 -40.56 -1.15 -7.15
C LEU A 93 -41.27 -1.99 -8.22
N ASP A 94 -40.52 -2.72 -9.04
CA ASP A 94 -41.08 -3.57 -10.08
C ASP A 94 -41.90 -4.73 -9.50
N ALA A 95 -41.40 -5.39 -8.45
CA ALA A 95 -42.14 -6.42 -7.74
C ALA A 95 -43.46 -5.87 -7.14
N ALA A 96 -43.45 -4.66 -6.58
CA ALA A 96 -44.64 -4.01 -6.05
C ALA A 96 -45.64 -3.66 -7.17
N ARG A 97 -45.17 -3.16 -8.31
CA ARG A 97 -45.99 -2.88 -9.50
C ARG A 97 -46.64 -4.15 -10.04
N GLN A 98 -45.85 -5.21 -10.21
CA GLN A 98 -46.34 -6.52 -10.67
C GLN A 98 -47.40 -7.08 -9.71
N THR A 99 -47.13 -7.05 -8.40
CA THR A 99 -48.09 -7.50 -7.39
C THR A 99 -49.41 -6.74 -7.51
N ARG A 100 -49.36 -5.40 -7.59
CA ARG A 100 -50.57 -4.56 -7.76
C ARG A 100 -51.31 -4.89 -9.05
N GLN A 101 -50.60 -5.05 -10.16
CA GLN A 101 -51.19 -5.37 -11.45
C GLN A 101 -51.89 -6.74 -11.42
N LEU A 102 -51.25 -7.75 -10.82
CA LEU A 102 -51.84 -9.08 -10.65
C LEU A 102 -53.09 -9.01 -9.77
N THR A 103 -53.04 -8.30 -8.63
CA THR A 103 -54.22 -8.11 -7.76
C THR A 103 -55.39 -7.47 -8.50
N LEU A 104 -55.13 -6.39 -9.26
CA LEU A 104 -56.19 -5.72 -10.04
C LEU A 104 -56.74 -6.63 -11.14
N THR A 105 -55.87 -7.33 -11.87
CA THR A 105 -56.28 -8.26 -12.93
C THR A 105 -57.18 -9.37 -12.37
N LEU A 106 -56.79 -9.96 -11.24
CA LEU A 106 -57.57 -11.00 -10.57
C LEU A 106 -58.92 -10.48 -10.06
N LEU A 107 -58.96 -9.25 -9.51
CA LEU A 107 -60.20 -8.63 -9.05
C LEU A 107 -61.17 -8.41 -10.22
N VAL A 108 -60.69 -7.85 -11.33
CA VAL A 108 -61.50 -7.64 -12.54
C VAL A 108 -62.00 -8.97 -13.10
N ALA A 109 -61.14 -10.00 -13.18
CA ALA A 109 -61.53 -11.33 -13.63
C ALA A 109 -62.60 -11.96 -12.72
N PHE A 110 -62.46 -11.82 -11.40
CA PHE A 110 -63.43 -12.31 -10.42
C PHE A 110 -64.79 -11.61 -10.57
N LEU A 111 -64.81 -10.28 -10.69
CA LEU A 111 -66.04 -9.51 -10.91
C LEU A 111 -66.74 -9.89 -12.21
N ALA A 112 -65.98 -10.03 -13.30
CA ALA A 112 -66.52 -10.46 -14.59
C ALA A 112 -67.15 -11.86 -14.51
N HIS A 113 -66.49 -12.80 -13.84
CA HIS A 113 -67.02 -14.14 -13.62
C HIS A 113 -68.29 -14.14 -12.74
N PHE A 114 -68.30 -13.35 -11.67
CA PHE A 114 -69.47 -13.20 -10.80
C PHE A 114 -70.66 -12.61 -11.56
N ALA A 115 -70.45 -11.55 -12.35
CA ALA A 115 -71.51 -10.94 -13.15
C ALA A 115 -72.08 -11.92 -14.21
N ALA A 116 -71.22 -12.70 -14.87
CA ALA A 116 -71.63 -13.69 -15.85
C ALA A 116 -72.49 -14.81 -15.23
N THR A 117 -72.07 -15.33 -14.06
CA THR A 117 -72.82 -16.41 -13.37
C THR A 117 -74.14 -15.89 -12.78
N ALA A 118 -74.17 -14.69 -12.19
CA ALA A 118 -75.39 -14.06 -11.71
C ALA A 118 -76.40 -13.82 -12.84
N GLY A 119 -75.94 -13.34 -14.00
CA GLY A 119 -76.79 -13.15 -15.19
C GLY A 119 -77.42 -14.45 -15.70
N LEU A 120 -76.67 -15.55 -15.70
CA LEU A 120 -77.19 -16.87 -16.07
C LEU A 120 -78.29 -17.35 -15.12
N VAL A 121 -78.08 -17.22 -13.80
CA VAL A 121 -79.06 -17.63 -12.78
C VAL A 121 -80.36 -16.85 -12.93
N LEU A 122 -80.29 -15.53 -13.14
CA LEU A 122 -81.47 -14.69 -13.34
C LEU A 122 -82.22 -15.00 -14.64
N SER A 123 -81.56 -15.54 -15.66
CA SER A 123 -82.21 -15.92 -16.93
C SER A 123 -82.95 -17.27 -16.88
N LEU A 124 -82.66 -18.10 -15.88
CA LEU A 124 -83.19 -19.46 -15.73
C LEU A 124 -84.38 -19.57 -14.75
N GLY A 125 -84.62 -18.54 -13.92
CA GLY A 125 -85.74 -18.48 -12.96
C GLY A 125 -86.84 -17.57 -13.45
#